data_AF-A0A0L6T5H9-F1
#
_entry.id   AF-A0A0L6T5H9-F1
#
_cell.length_a   1.000
_cell.length_b   1.000
_cell.length_c   1.000
_cell.angle_alpha   90.00
_cell.angle_beta   90.00
_cell.angle_gamma   90.00
#
_symmetry.space_group_name_H-M   'P 1'
#
loop_
_entity.id
_entity.type
_entity.pdbx_description
1 polymer ?
#
loop_
_entity_poly.entity_id
_entity_poly.type
_entity_poly.pdbx_seq_one_letter_code
_entity_poly.pdbx_strand_id
1 'polypeptide(L)'
;MNSEQFESTIPFGEPGLMRASAYRRYLDEKEAESAPIGISTRISSLSPSLRADLLRFEQDGTGSEAVEVMAACVRHSKRVTVHFQCGSMVVPVTVFPRERLVHCPMDMDELVDRHLSQLRVMHVEPALLPAPGDTQGSQGERSALHHPLGPLLWNLALRGLRRELLPEIAGPASYRVAPALDVNRLPAPPLLIELIHRLREKSVHLRELSEWPGMDRDRAIRLLNALYLQASLIVSRSHPDAISEKWYGGEPR
;
A
#
# COMPACT_ATOMS: atom_id res chain seq x y z
N MET A 1 -9.44 12.39 -48.18
CA MET A 1 -8.88 11.39 -47.25
C MET A 1 -9.55 11.63 -45.91
N ASN A 2 -10.67 10.94 -45.69
CA ASN A 2 -11.46 11.05 -44.45
C ASN A 2 -10.86 10.10 -43.43
N SER A 3 -10.33 10.66 -42.35
CA SER A 3 -9.89 9.93 -41.18
C SER A 3 -11.12 9.40 -40.48
N GLU A 4 -11.42 8.11 -40.63
CA GLU A 4 -12.44 7.43 -39.83
C GLU A 4 -12.05 7.53 -38.35
N GLN A 5 -12.77 8.37 -37.61
CA GLN A 5 -12.79 8.37 -36.15
C GLN A 5 -13.37 7.02 -35.73
N PHE A 6 -12.52 6.13 -35.22
CA PHE A 6 -12.98 4.95 -34.50
C PHE A 6 -13.74 5.42 -33.25
N GLU A 7 -15.06 5.44 -33.32
CA GLU A 7 -15.92 5.55 -32.13
C GLU A 7 -15.66 4.33 -31.24
N SER A 8 -15.15 4.61 -30.04
CA SER A 8 -14.92 3.62 -29.00
C SER A 8 -16.23 2.90 -28.67
N THR A 9 -16.24 1.57 -28.78
CA THR A 9 -17.36 0.69 -28.44
C THR A 9 -17.46 0.38 -26.95
N ILE A 10 -16.68 1.08 -26.11
CA ILE A 10 -16.76 0.94 -24.66
C ILE A 10 -18.09 1.57 -24.20
N PRO A 11 -18.99 0.82 -23.55
CA PRO A 11 -20.22 1.36 -23.00
C PRO A 11 -19.91 2.56 -22.10
N PHE A 12 -20.66 3.64 -22.27
CA PHE A 12 -20.51 4.86 -21.49
C PHE A 12 -20.66 4.53 -19.99
N GLY A 13 -19.56 4.63 -19.22
CA GLY A 13 -19.55 4.39 -17.78
C GLY A 13 -18.69 3.21 -17.28
N GLU A 14 -18.19 2.33 -18.16
CA GLU A 14 -17.17 1.37 -17.75
C GLU A 14 -15.76 1.95 -17.95
N PRO A 15 -14.90 2.00 -16.91
CA PRO A 15 -13.50 2.33 -17.13
C PRO A 15 -12.93 1.30 -18.12
N GLY A 16 -12.26 1.76 -19.17
CA GLY A 16 -11.61 0.91 -20.19
C GLY A 16 -10.42 0.12 -19.63
N LEU A 17 -10.66 -0.68 -18.60
CA LEU A 17 -9.67 -1.46 -17.89
C LEU A 17 -9.23 -2.63 -18.75
N MET A 18 -7.94 -2.93 -18.72
CA MET A 18 -7.39 -4.05 -19.46
C MET A 18 -7.61 -5.36 -18.69
N ARG A 19 -7.85 -6.47 -19.40
CA ARG A 19 -7.83 -7.80 -18.78
C ARG A 19 -6.43 -8.14 -18.27
N ALA A 20 -6.34 -8.77 -17.11
CA ALA A 20 -5.07 -9.16 -16.48
C ALA A 20 -4.19 -10.05 -17.39
N SER A 21 -4.80 -10.94 -18.18
CA SER A 21 -4.08 -11.76 -19.16
C SER A 21 -3.48 -10.96 -20.30
N ALA A 22 -4.24 -10.00 -20.85
CA ALA A 22 -3.78 -9.11 -21.89
C ALA A 22 -2.67 -8.17 -21.37
N TYR A 23 -2.83 -7.67 -20.14
CA TYR A 23 -1.83 -6.83 -19.51
C TYR A 23 -0.53 -7.59 -19.21
N ARG A 24 -0.63 -8.84 -18.72
CA ARG A 24 0.55 -9.71 -18.54
C ARG A 24 1.32 -9.89 -19.84
N ARG A 25 0.62 -10.23 -20.92
CA ARG A 25 1.25 -10.39 -22.25
C ARG A 25 1.90 -9.09 -22.73
N TYR A 26 1.25 -7.95 -22.52
CA TYR A 26 1.83 -6.64 -22.81
C TYR A 26 3.12 -6.39 -22.01
N LEU A 27 3.17 -6.77 -20.72
CA LEU A 27 4.39 -6.67 -19.91
C LEU A 27 5.49 -7.60 -20.44
N ASP A 28 5.17 -8.85 -20.76
CA ASP A 28 6.13 -9.84 -21.27
C ASP A 28 6.74 -9.39 -22.62
N GLU A 29 5.91 -8.86 -23.52
CA GLU A 29 6.35 -8.30 -24.81
C GLU A 29 7.29 -7.08 -24.58
N LYS A 30 7.00 -6.24 -23.59
CA LYS A 30 7.86 -5.10 -23.23
C LYS A 30 9.16 -5.48 -22.52
N GLU A 31 9.15 -6.56 -21.76
CA GLU A 31 10.36 -7.13 -21.15
C GLU A 31 11.26 -7.76 -22.22
N ALA A 32 10.68 -8.48 -23.19
CA ALA A 32 11.44 -9.05 -24.31
C ALA A 32 12.09 -8.00 -25.23
N GLU A 33 11.49 -6.82 -25.37
CA GLU A 33 12.08 -5.66 -26.09
C GLU A 33 13.27 -5.03 -25.33
N SER A 34 13.45 -5.37 -24.06
CA SER A 34 14.49 -4.85 -23.18
C SER A 34 15.59 -5.89 -22.95
N ALA A 35 16.85 -5.57 -23.25
CA ALA A 35 17.98 -6.51 -23.14
C ALA A 35 18.11 -7.19 -21.75
N PRO A 36 18.68 -8.42 -21.65
CA PRO A 36 18.51 -9.36 -20.53
C PRO A 36 19.34 -9.04 -19.26
N ILE A 37 19.62 -7.77 -18.99
CA ILE A 37 20.22 -7.38 -17.70
C ILE A 37 19.06 -7.19 -16.73
N GLY A 38 18.76 -8.26 -16.01
CA GLY A 38 17.69 -8.34 -15.01
C GLY A 38 17.61 -7.08 -14.16
N ILE A 39 16.52 -6.35 -14.39
CA ILE A 39 15.76 -5.40 -13.56
C ILE A 39 14.63 -5.01 -14.51
N SER A 40 13.37 -5.34 -14.18
CA SER A 40 12.20 -4.91 -14.96
C SER A 40 12.39 -3.46 -15.40
N THR A 41 12.45 -3.21 -16.71
CA THR A 41 12.98 -1.98 -17.31
C THR A 41 12.30 -0.69 -16.87
N ARG A 42 11.23 -0.77 -16.08
CA ARG A 42 10.37 0.35 -15.70
C ARG A 42 10.43 0.73 -14.23
N ILE A 43 11.12 -0.03 -13.39
CA ILE A 43 11.61 0.51 -12.11
C ILE A 43 12.68 1.59 -12.37
N SER A 44 13.31 1.59 -13.56
CA SER A 44 14.34 2.55 -13.95
C SER A 44 13.85 4.00 -14.13
N SER A 45 12.56 4.20 -14.44
CA SER A 45 11.96 5.54 -14.56
C SER A 45 11.52 6.11 -13.20
N LEU A 46 11.48 5.26 -12.16
CA LEU A 46 11.31 5.71 -10.79
C LEU A 46 12.59 6.36 -10.28
N SER A 47 12.47 7.25 -9.29
CA SER A 47 13.65 7.80 -8.63
C SER A 47 14.50 6.68 -8.01
N PRO A 48 15.85 6.78 -8.01
CA PRO A 48 16.74 5.72 -7.53
C PRO A 48 16.40 5.19 -6.13
N SER A 49 16.00 6.07 -5.20
CA SER A 49 15.65 5.69 -3.83
C SER A 49 14.36 4.85 -3.74
N LEU A 50 13.35 5.18 -4.56
CA LEU A 50 12.11 4.40 -4.62
C LEU A 50 12.35 3.05 -5.31
N ARG A 51 13.13 3.05 -6.40
CA ARG A 51 13.55 1.82 -7.08
C ARG A 51 14.27 0.87 -6.14
N ALA A 52 15.27 1.37 -5.41
CA ALA A 52 16.05 0.55 -4.48
C ALA A 52 15.18 -0.05 -3.37
N ASP A 53 14.13 0.68 -2.97
CA ASP A 53 13.18 0.23 -1.96
C ASP A 53 12.27 -0.89 -2.49
N LEU A 54 11.69 -0.71 -3.69
CA LEU A 54 10.85 -1.73 -4.33
C LEU A 54 11.63 -3.01 -4.70
N LEU A 55 12.86 -2.86 -5.19
CA LEU A 55 13.72 -4.00 -5.53
C LEU A 55 14.05 -4.87 -4.32
N ARG A 56 14.09 -4.31 -3.10
CA ARG A 56 14.30 -5.10 -1.89
C ARG A 56 13.14 -6.06 -1.63
N PHE A 57 11.91 -5.68 -1.97
CA PHE A 57 10.72 -6.52 -1.76
C PHE A 57 10.62 -7.67 -2.78
N GLU A 58 11.16 -7.49 -3.98
CA GLU A 58 11.16 -8.55 -5.00
C GLU A 58 12.16 -9.67 -4.71
N GLN A 59 13.24 -9.39 -3.96
CA GLN A 59 14.30 -10.36 -3.64
C GLN A 59 13.80 -11.50 -2.73
N ASP A 60 12.69 -11.31 -2.01
CA ASP A 60 12.08 -12.32 -1.13
C ASP A 60 11.19 -13.32 -1.90
N GLY A 61 11.09 -13.20 -3.24
CA GLY A 61 10.48 -14.19 -4.12
C GLY A 61 8.94 -14.21 -4.16
N THR A 62 8.27 -13.41 -3.34
CA THR A 62 6.80 -13.31 -3.28
C THR A 62 6.21 -12.21 -4.17
N GLY A 63 7.06 -11.42 -4.84
CA GLY A 63 6.66 -10.21 -5.56
C GLY A 63 6.31 -9.07 -4.59
N SER A 64 6.35 -7.82 -5.06
CA SER A 64 6.04 -6.66 -4.22
C SER A 64 4.58 -6.69 -3.75
N GLU A 65 4.34 -6.66 -2.44
CA GLU A 65 2.98 -6.61 -1.91
C GLU A 65 2.40 -5.19 -1.98
N ALA A 66 1.09 -5.06 -2.14
CA ALA A 66 0.42 -3.76 -2.23
C ALA A 66 0.77 -2.84 -1.04
N VAL A 67 0.79 -3.37 0.17
CA VAL A 67 1.10 -2.61 1.38
C VAL A 67 2.52 -2.06 1.36
N GLU A 68 3.50 -2.81 0.86
CA GLU A 68 4.90 -2.40 0.77
C GLU A 68 5.11 -1.31 -0.28
N VAL A 69 4.54 -1.51 -1.48
CA VAL A 69 4.61 -0.50 -2.55
C VAL A 69 4.00 0.81 -2.07
N MET A 70 2.84 0.75 -1.43
CA MET A 70 2.16 1.93 -0.92
C MET A 70 2.96 2.60 0.22
N ALA A 71 3.57 1.81 1.12
CA ALA A 71 4.46 2.31 2.16
C ALA A 71 5.67 3.06 1.58
N ALA A 72 6.32 2.49 0.57
CA ALA A 72 7.43 3.11 -0.15
C ALA A 72 7.01 4.44 -0.77
N CYS A 73 5.84 4.48 -1.43
CA CYS A 73 5.36 5.69 -2.10
C CYS A 73 5.07 6.82 -1.11
N VAL A 74 4.45 6.51 0.03
CA VAL A 74 4.21 7.47 1.12
C VAL A 74 5.53 7.98 1.69
N ARG A 75 6.45 7.07 2.04
CA ARG A 75 7.75 7.39 2.65
C ARG A 75 8.62 8.27 1.76
N HIS A 76 8.68 7.97 0.47
CA HIS A 76 9.45 8.75 -0.50
C HIS A 76 8.68 9.97 -1.04
N SER A 77 7.41 10.13 -0.65
CA SER A 77 6.53 11.20 -1.14
C SER A 77 6.54 11.32 -2.67
N LYS A 78 6.53 10.17 -3.36
CA LYS A 78 6.55 10.08 -4.83
C LYS A 78 5.17 9.73 -5.36
N ARG A 79 4.75 10.45 -6.41
CA ARG A 79 3.53 10.16 -7.16
C ARG A 79 3.80 8.96 -8.08
N VAL A 80 3.00 7.91 -7.96
CA VAL A 80 3.13 6.70 -8.78
C VAL A 80 1.77 6.23 -9.25
N THR A 81 1.73 5.46 -10.33
CA THR A 81 0.59 4.62 -10.69
C THR A 81 0.95 3.17 -10.43
N VAL A 82 0.16 2.53 -9.56
CA VAL A 82 0.26 1.11 -9.23
C VAL A 82 -0.83 0.38 -9.99
N HIS A 83 -0.44 -0.58 -10.82
CA HIS A 83 -1.37 -1.42 -11.56
C HIS A 83 -1.69 -2.65 -10.74
N PHE A 84 -2.89 -2.70 -10.17
CA PHE A 84 -3.34 -3.84 -9.40
C PHE A 84 -4.11 -4.82 -10.26
N GLN A 85 -3.87 -6.12 -10.07
CA GLN A 85 -4.78 -7.15 -10.54
C GLN A 85 -5.96 -7.26 -9.56
N CYS A 86 -7.16 -6.93 -10.05
CA CYS A 86 -8.44 -7.08 -9.37
C CYS A 86 -9.27 -8.13 -10.11
N GLY A 87 -9.18 -9.39 -9.66
CA GLY A 87 -9.80 -10.51 -10.38
C GLY A 87 -9.24 -10.67 -11.80
N SER A 88 -10.09 -10.51 -12.81
CA SER A 88 -9.71 -10.61 -14.24
C SER A 88 -9.27 -9.29 -14.86
N MET A 89 -9.36 -8.17 -14.14
CA MET A 89 -9.08 -6.83 -14.65
C MET A 89 -7.84 -6.23 -13.98
N VAL A 90 -7.23 -5.25 -14.65
CA VAL A 90 -6.15 -4.44 -14.10
C VAL A 90 -6.68 -3.05 -13.80
N VAL A 91 -6.55 -2.62 -12.54
CA VAL A 91 -6.97 -1.30 -12.06
C VAL A 91 -5.73 -0.44 -11.82
N PRO A 92 -5.51 0.62 -12.61
CA PRO A 92 -4.44 1.57 -12.35
C PRO A 92 -4.86 2.53 -11.23
N VAL A 93 -4.16 2.46 -10.10
CA VAL A 93 -4.38 3.30 -8.93
C VAL A 93 -3.24 4.29 -8.80
N THR A 94 -3.53 5.59 -8.96
CA THR A 94 -2.50 6.64 -8.88
C THR A 94 -2.49 7.26 -7.49
N VAL A 95 -1.32 7.26 -6.85
CA VAL A 95 -1.13 7.72 -5.48
C VAL A 95 -0.55 9.13 -5.47
N PHE A 96 -1.19 10.02 -4.71
CA PHE A 96 -0.77 11.40 -4.48
C PHE A 96 -0.43 11.58 -2.99
N PRO A 97 0.78 11.18 -2.55
CA PRO A 97 1.07 11.03 -1.13
C PRO A 97 1.07 12.36 -0.36
N ARG A 98 1.46 13.47 -1.01
CA ARG A 98 1.49 14.80 -0.38
C ARG A 98 0.09 15.36 -0.19
N GLU A 99 -0.75 15.16 -1.19
CA GLU A 99 -2.15 15.59 -1.22
C GLU A 99 -3.05 14.66 -0.38
N ARG A 100 -2.51 13.52 0.08
CA ARG A 100 -3.24 12.47 0.80
C ARG A 100 -4.44 11.96 0.01
N LEU A 101 -4.29 11.87 -1.30
CA LEU A 101 -5.31 11.41 -2.24
C LEU A 101 -4.84 10.22 -3.05
N VAL A 102 -5.81 9.49 -3.58
CA VAL A 102 -5.62 8.43 -4.55
C VAL A 102 -6.64 8.60 -5.67
N HIS A 103 -6.22 8.43 -6.91
CA HIS A 103 -7.14 8.30 -8.04
C HIS A 103 -7.36 6.82 -8.33
N CYS A 104 -8.63 6.40 -8.38
CA CYS A 104 -9.03 5.05 -8.71
C CYS A 104 -10.17 5.10 -9.75
N PRO A 105 -10.00 4.48 -10.93
CA PRO A 105 -11.06 4.43 -11.94
C PRO A 105 -12.16 3.41 -11.62
N MET A 106 -11.93 2.53 -10.64
CA MET A 106 -12.92 1.59 -10.11
C MET A 106 -13.57 2.19 -8.85
N ASP A 107 -14.82 1.82 -8.59
CA ASP A 107 -15.50 2.16 -7.34
C ASP A 107 -14.65 1.74 -6.12
N MET A 108 -14.46 2.66 -5.19
CA MET A 108 -13.55 2.44 -4.06
C MET A 108 -14.10 1.39 -3.09
N ASP A 109 -15.41 1.33 -2.89
CA ASP A 109 -16.02 0.32 -2.02
C ASP A 109 -15.92 -1.06 -2.67
N GLU A 110 -16.09 -1.16 -3.99
CA GLU A 110 -15.83 -2.39 -4.74
C GLU A 110 -14.39 -2.89 -4.56
N LEU A 111 -13.40 -2.01 -4.76
CA LEU A 111 -11.98 -2.33 -4.57
C LEU A 111 -11.72 -2.84 -3.14
N VAL A 112 -12.25 -2.11 -2.16
CA VAL A 112 -12.02 -2.32 -0.74
C VAL A 112 -12.69 -3.60 -0.22
N ASP A 113 -13.92 -3.88 -0.63
CA ASP A 113 -14.71 -4.99 -0.09
C ASP A 113 -14.52 -6.29 -0.87
N ARG A 114 -14.19 -6.24 -2.16
CA ARG A 114 -14.06 -7.45 -3.00
C ARG A 114 -12.64 -7.84 -3.34
N HIS A 115 -11.69 -6.91 -3.39
CA HIS A 115 -10.39 -7.16 -4.01
C HIS A 115 -9.17 -7.10 -3.09
N LEU A 116 -9.23 -6.44 -1.92
CA LEU A 116 -8.03 -6.25 -1.07
C LEU A 116 -7.29 -7.54 -0.69
N SER A 117 -8.03 -8.60 -0.35
CA SER A 117 -7.46 -9.88 0.07
C SER A 117 -6.85 -10.69 -1.07
N GLN A 118 -7.00 -10.25 -2.31
CA GLN A 118 -6.47 -10.88 -3.53
C GLN A 118 -5.67 -9.89 -4.39
N LEU A 119 -5.44 -8.68 -3.89
CA LEU A 119 -4.85 -7.58 -4.64
C LEU A 119 -3.37 -7.86 -4.90
N ARG A 120 -3.01 -8.06 -6.18
CA ARG A 120 -1.62 -8.27 -6.59
C ARG A 120 -1.11 -7.06 -7.34
N VAL A 121 0.11 -6.63 -7.01
CA VAL A 121 0.80 -5.61 -7.79
C VAL A 121 1.31 -6.27 -9.08
N MET A 122 0.89 -5.72 -10.22
CA MET A 122 1.34 -6.17 -11.53
C MET A 122 2.52 -5.34 -12.03
N HIS A 123 2.46 -4.03 -11.81
CA HIS A 123 3.41 -3.06 -12.35
C HIS A 123 3.33 -1.74 -11.59
N VAL A 124 4.45 -1.02 -11.48
CA VAL A 124 4.54 0.32 -10.85
C VAL A 124 5.28 1.26 -11.79
N GLU A 125 4.74 2.45 -12.02
CA GLU A 125 5.35 3.48 -12.87
C GLU A 125 5.18 4.89 -12.28
N PRO A 126 5.96 5.90 -12.73
CA PRO A 126 5.72 7.28 -12.38
C PRO A 126 4.31 7.73 -12.74
N ALA A 127 3.67 8.51 -11.87
CA ALA A 127 2.35 9.05 -12.18
C ALA A 127 2.43 10.03 -13.36
N LEU A 128 1.64 9.76 -14.41
CA LEU A 128 1.42 10.70 -15.51
C LEU A 128 0.25 11.65 -15.24
N LEU A 129 -0.67 11.26 -14.36
CA LEU A 129 -1.77 12.13 -13.94
C LEU A 129 -1.24 13.29 -13.09
N PRO A 130 -1.66 14.54 -13.38
CA PRO A 130 -1.34 15.69 -12.53
C PRO A 130 -2.04 15.54 -11.17
N ALA A 131 -1.53 16.19 -10.12
CA ALA A 131 -2.20 16.12 -8.84
C ALA A 131 -3.52 16.92 -8.85
N PRO A 132 -4.48 16.52 -7.99
CA PRO A 132 -5.66 17.32 -7.73
C PRO A 132 -5.28 18.75 -7.34
N GLY A 133 -5.76 19.73 -8.12
CA GLY A 133 -5.44 21.15 -7.94
C GLY A 133 -4.42 21.73 -8.93
N ASP A 134 -3.67 20.88 -9.65
CA ASP A 134 -2.68 21.35 -10.65
C ASP A 134 -3.33 21.83 -11.97
N THR A 135 -4.58 21.42 -12.28
CA THR A 135 -5.29 21.77 -13.52
C THR A 135 -6.59 22.52 -13.28
N GLN A 136 -6.67 23.78 -13.71
CA GLN A 136 -7.83 24.68 -13.55
C GLN A 136 -9.04 24.37 -14.46
N GLY A 137 -9.03 23.28 -15.24
CA GLY A 137 -9.91 23.16 -16.43
C GLY A 137 -10.91 22.00 -16.49
N SER A 138 -10.97 21.07 -15.53
CA SER A 138 -11.89 19.92 -15.61
C SER A 138 -12.01 19.21 -14.25
N GLN A 139 -12.51 19.93 -13.25
CA GLN A 139 -12.54 19.49 -11.86
C GLN A 139 -13.69 18.51 -11.54
N GLY A 140 -14.83 18.59 -12.24
CA GLY A 140 -16.06 17.87 -11.87
C GLY A 140 -15.95 16.35 -11.92
N GLU A 141 -15.69 15.77 -13.09
CA GLU A 141 -15.64 14.31 -13.28
C GLU A 141 -14.37 13.68 -12.70
N ARG A 142 -13.23 14.38 -12.81
CA ARG A 142 -11.97 13.91 -12.20
C ARG A 142 -12.08 13.87 -10.68
N SER A 143 -12.81 14.77 -10.04
CA SER A 143 -12.96 14.75 -8.57
C SER A 143 -13.69 13.51 -8.06
N ALA A 144 -14.61 12.92 -8.84
CA ALA A 144 -15.38 11.75 -8.41
C ALA A 144 -14.51 10.48 -8.26
N LEU A 145 -13.40 10.41 -9.01
CA LEU A 145 -12.45 9.30 -9.00
C LEU A 145 -11.31 9.49 -7.99
N HIS A 146 -11.30 10.62 -7.26
CA HIS A 146 -10.31 10.87 -6.21
C HIS A 146 -10.89 10.53 -4.84
N HIS A 147 -10.15 9.73 -4.09
CA HIS A 147 -10.53 9.27 -2.76
C HIS A 147 -9.43 9.61 -1.74
N PRO A 148 -9.78 9.70 -0.44
CA PRO A 148 -8.79 9.86 0.61
C PRO A 148 -7.82 8.66 0.68
N LEU A 149 -6.52 8.94 0.68
CA LEU A 149 -5.48 7.90 0.75
C LEU A 149 -5.46 7.17 2.10
N GLY A 150 -5.75 7.88 3.19
CA GLY A 150 -5.70 7.34 4.56
C GLY A 150 -6.59 6.10 4.75
N PRO A 151 -7.89 6.16 4.48
CA PRO A 151 -8.79 5.00 4.53
C PRO A 151 -8.35 3.81 3.66
N LEU A 152 -7.83 4.06 2.45
CA LEU A 152 -7.33 2.99 1.60
C LEU A 152 -6.12 2.28 2.24
N LEU A 153 -5.12 3.05 2.71
CA LEU A 153 -3.95 2.49 3.40
C LEU A 153 -4.32 1.70 4.65
N TRP A 154 -5.28 2.21 5.41
CA TRP A 154 -5.82 1.53 6.60
C TRP A 154 -6.43 0.18 6.23
N ASN A 155 -7.30 0.16 5.22
CA ASN A 155 -7.95 -1.07 4.77
C ASN A 155 -6.96 -2.06 4.15
N LEU A 156 -5.97 -1.59 3.38
CA LEU A 156 -4.90 -2.42 2.84
C LEU A 156 -4.09 -3.10 3.95
N ALA A 157 -3.71 -2.37 5.00
CA ALA A 157 -2.96 -2.96 6.10
C ALA A 157 -3.79 -3.97 6.92
N LEU A 158 -5.08 -3.69 7.14
CA LEU A 158 -5.94 -4.58 7.93
C LEU A 158 -6.46 -5.80 7.15
N ARG A 159 -6.74 -5.67 5.86
CA ARG A 159 -7.41 -6.71 5.05
C ARG A 159 -6.56 -7.25 3.89
N GLY A 160 -5.42 -6.64 3.60
CA GLY A 160 -4.55 -7.04 2.50
C GLY A 160 -3.78 -8.33 2.75
N LEU A 161 -3.02 -8.74 1.74
CA LEU A 161 -2.29 -10.00 1.73
C LEU A 161 -1.14 -10.08 2.75
N ARG A 162 -0.51 -8.93 3.07
CA ARG A 162 0.65 -8.89 3.96
C ARG A 162 0.35 -9.45 5.34
N ARG A 163 1.16 -10.41 5.78
CA ARG A 163 1.11 -11.02 7.12
C ARG A 163 2.31 -10.68 7.99
N GLU A 164 3.24 -9.89 7.48
CA GLU A 164 4.47 -9.52 8.16
C GLU A 164 4.52 -8.02 8.47
N LEU A 165 5.35 -7.64 9.44
CA LEU A 165 5.61 -6.22 9.67
C LEU A 165 6.28 -5.62 8.45
N LEU A 166 5.94 -4.38 8.14
CA LEU A 166 6.69 -3.59 7.17
C LEU A 166 8.18 -3.54 7.60
N PRO A 167 9.14 -3.67 6.66
CA PRO A 167 10.56 -3.82 7.03
C PRO A 167 11.12 -2.67 7.88
N GLU A 168 10.54 -1.48 7.76
CA GLU A 168 10.93 -0.29 8.53
C GLU A 168 10.59 -0.40 10.01
N ILE A 169 9.56 -1.18 10.34
CA ILE A 169 9.07 -1.37 11.72
C ILE A 169 9.29 -2.79 12.24
N ALA A 170 9.86 -3.66 11.41
CA ALA A 170 10.23 -5.01 11.78
C ALA A 170 11.46 -5.05 12.70
N GLY A 171 11.67 -6.22 13.30
CA GLY A 171 12.72 -6.48 14.28
C GLY A 171 12.37 -6.05 15.71
N PRO A 172 13.29 -6.24 16.67
CA PRO A 172 13.02 -5.93 18.08
C PRO A 172 12.76 -4.44 18.28
N ALA A 173 11.53 -4.12 18.69
CA ALA A 173 11.08 -2.76 18.96
C ALA A 173 9.89 -2.77 19.90
N SER A 174 9.72 -1.68 20.64
CA SER A 174 8.47 -1.36 21.33
C SER A 174 7.68 -0.33 20.52
N TYR A 175 6.37 -0.45 20.57
CA TYR A 175 5.43 0.29 19.73
C TYR A 175 4.47 1.09 20.61
N ARG A 176 4.22 2.33 20.22
CA ARG A 176 3.24 3.22 20.87
C ARG A 176 2.52 4.07 19.83
N VAL A 177 1.27 4.44 20.10
CA VAL A 177 0.52 5.37 19.23
C VAL A 177 0.89 6.81 19.55
N ALA A 178 1.11 7.61 18.51
CA ALA A 178 1.31 9.04 18.62
C ALA A 178 0.04 9.75 19.13
N PRO A 179 0.16 10.73 20.05
CA PRO A 179 -1.02 11.42 20.60
C PRO A 179 -1.86 12.15 19.56
N ALA A 180 -1.23 12.61 18.47
CA ALA A 180 -1.86 13.38 17.41
C ALA A 180 -2.78 12.56 16.47
N LEU A 181 -2.89 11.25 16.66
CA LEU A 181 -3.79 10.42 15.86
C LEU A 181 -5.25 10.81 16.14
N ASP A 182 -5.95 11.30 15.12
CA ASP A 182 -7.40 11.46 15.15
C ASP A 182 -8.09 10.11 14.94
N VAL A 183 -8.39 9.45 16.04
CA VAL A 183 -8.96 8.10 16.08
C VAL A 183 -10.37 8.05 15.50
N ASN A 184 -11.11 9.16 15.55
CA ASN A 184 -12.49 9.25 15.05
C ASN A 184 -12.58 9.23 13.52
N ARG A 185 -11.47 9.50 12.81
CA ARG A 185 -11.40 9.46 11.35
C ARG A 185 -10.98 8.11 10.79
N LEU A 186 -10.66 7.14 11.65
CA LEU A 186 -10.23 5.82 11.23
C LEU A 186 -11.46 4.94 10.98
N PRO A 187 -11.52 4.21 9.84
CA PRO A 187 -12.54 3.19 9.63
C PRO A 187 -12.17 1.92 10.42
N ALA A 188 -12.25 2.01 11.75
CA ALA A 188 -11.82 0.96 12.67
C ALA A 188 -12.97 0.51 13.59
N PRO A 189 -13.15 -0.81 13.82
CA PRO A 189 -14.14 -1.31 14.77
C PRO A 189 -13.87 -0.82 16.20
N PRO A 190 -14.90 -0.75 17.07
CA PRO A 190 -14.75 -0.27 18.45
C PRO A 190 -13.64 -0.95 19.26
N LEU A 191 -13.43 -2.26 19.06
CA LEU A 191 -12.33 -2.99 19.70
C LEU A 191 -10.96 -2.41 19.33
N LEU A 192 -10.71 -2.09 18.06
CA LEU A 192 -9.44 -1.49 17.64
C LEU A 192 -9.26 -0.09 18.21
N ILE A 193 -10.33 0.69 18.33
CA ILE A 193 -10.31 2.02 18.94
C ILE A 193 -9.80 1.93 20.38
N GLU A 194 -10.36 1.02 21.17
CA GLU A 194 -9.92 0.79 22.56
C GLU A 194 -8.44 0.37 22.64
N LEU A 195 -8.01 -0.55 21.77
CA LEU A 195 -6.62 -0.99 21.73
C LEU A 195 -5.67 0.15 21.33
N ILE A 196 -6.08 1.03 20.41
CA ILE A 196 -5.34 2.23 20.01
C ILE A 196 -5.21 3.21 21.18
N HIS A 197 -6.28 3.40 21.98
CA HIS A 197 -6.21 4.20 23.20
C HIS A 197 -5.24 3.61 24.22
N ARG A 198 -5.32 2.29 24.47
CA ARG A 198 -4.36 1.61 25.36
C ARG A 198 -2.91 1.73 24.86
N LEU A 199 -2.68 1.58 23.55
CA LEU A 199 -1.38 1.70 22.91
C LEU A 199 -0.86 3.16 22.86
N ARG A 200 -1.71 4.15 23.10
CA ARG A 200 -1.30 5.56 23.24
C ARG A 200 -0.61 5.81 24.58
N GLU A 201 -1.14 5.19 25.63
CA GLU A 201 -0.68 5.32 27.01
C GLU A 201 0.56 4.45 27.30
N LYS A 202 0.61 3.24 26.74
CA LYS A 202 1.68 2.26 27.02
C LYS A 202 2.42 1.85 25.75
N SER A 203 3.76 1.88 25.81
CA SER A 203 4.62 1.24 24.81
C SER A 203 4.71 -0.25 25.06
N VAL A 204 4.52 -1.09 24.03
CA VAL A 204 4.55 -2.56 24.15
C VAL A 204 5.24 -3.24 22.98
N HIS A 205 5.69 -4.47 23.17
CA HIS A 205 6.23 -5.30 22.09
C HIS A 205 5.14 -6.01 21.32
N LEU A 206 5.48 -6.49 20.11
CA LEU A 206 4.55 -7.28 19.29
C LEU A 206 4.01 -8.49 20.05
N ARG A 207 4.85 -9.19 20.82
CA ARG A 207 4.44 -10.34 21.63
C ARG A 207 3.34 -9.98 22.62
N GLU A 208 3.55 -8.95 23.43
CA GLU A 208 2.56 -8.49 24.41
C GLU A 208 1.28 -8.00 23.73
N LEU A 209 1.39 -7.24 22.62
CA LEU A 209 0.22 -6.76 21.87
C LEU A 209 -0.61 -7.93 21.31
N SER A 210 0.05 -9.03 20.93
CA SER A 210 -0.61 -10.24 20.41
C SER A 210 -1.39 -11.00 21.49
N GLU A 211 -1.08 -10.77 22.77
CA GLU A 211 -1.73 -11.42 23.93
C GLU A 211 -2.91 -10.59 24.48
N TRP A 212 -3.16 -9.39 23.94
CA TRP A 212 -4.29 -8.56 24.36
C TRP A 212 -5.64 -9.18 23.98
N PRO A 213 -6.71 -8.91 24.75
CA PRO A 213 -8.05 -9.43 24.43
C PRO A 213 -8.49 -9.08 23.01
N GLY A 214 -8.90 -10.10 22.24
CA GLY A 214 -9.35 -9.93 20.86
C GLY A 214 -8.21 -9.75 19.83
N MET A 215 -6.96 -9.84 20.25
CA MET A 215 -5.78 -9.82 19.39
C MET A 215 -5.21 -11.22 19.20
N ASP A 216 -4.44 -11.33 18.13
CA ASP A 216 -3.51 -12.40 17.85
C ASP A 216 -2.30 -11.77 17.13
N ARG A 217 -1.32 -12.59 16.77
CA ARG A 217 -0.11 -12.09 16.10
C ARG A 217 -0.41 -11.41 14.76
N ASP A 218 -1.31 -11.96 13.96
CA ASP A 218 -1.65 -11.42 12.63
C ASP A 218 -2.37 -10.08 12.76
N ARG A 219 -3.37 -9.99 13.65
CA ARG A 219 -4.09 -8.74 13.96
C ARG A 219 -3.15 -7.67 14.51
N ALA A 220 -2.20 -8.05 15.37
CA ALA A 220 -1.22 -7.13 15.93
C ALA A 220 -0.29 -6.57 14.85
N ILE A 221 0.23 -7.42 13.96
CA ILE A 221 1.04 -7.00 12.82
C ILE A 221 0.28 -6.04 11.91
N ARG A 222 -0.97 -6.39 11.56
CA ARG A 222 -1.84 -5.58 10.71
C ARG A 222 -2.13 -4.21 11.31
N LEU A 223 -2.42 -4.16 12.61
CA LEU A 223 -2.65 -2.91 13.33
C LEU A 223 -1.39 -2.03 13.33
N LEU A 224 -0.22 -2.60 13.60
CA LEU A 224 1.05 -1.85 13.59
C LEU A 224 1.38 -1.30 12.20
N ASN A 225 1.21 -2.11 11.14
CA ASN A 225 1.37 -1.65 9.75
C ASN A 225 0.39 -0.51 9.43
N ALA A 226 -0.88 -0.63 9.85
CA ALA A 226 -1.90 0.40 9.62
C ALA A 226 -1.53 1.73 10.29
N LEU A 227 -1.09 1.68 11.55
CA LEU A 227 -0.65 2.85 12.31
C LEU A 227 0.62 3.48 11.71
N TYR A 228 1.57 2.67 11.26
CA TYR A 228 2.76 3.16 10.57
C TYR A 228 2.40 3.96 9.30
N LEU A 229 1.49 3.43 8.48
CA LEU A 229 1.03 4.09 7.25
C LEU A 229 0.23 5.37 7.49
N GLN A 230 -0.37 5.54 8.67
CA GLN A 230 -0.99 6.81 9.08
C GLN A 230 0.00 7.80 9.71
N ALA A 231 1.30 7.48 9.72
CA ALA A 231 2.33 8.26 10.42
C ALA A 231 2.01 8.48 11.91
N SER A 232 1.32 7.51 12.53
CA SER A 232 0.86 7.58 13.92
C SER A 232 1.49 6.54 14.83
N LEU A 233 2.49 5.80 14.34
CA LEU A 233 3.24 4.82 15.12
C LEU A 233 4.60 5.39 15.56
N ILE A 234 4.85 5.33 16.86
CA ILE A 234 6.16 5.58 17.46
C ILE A 234 6.83 4.22 17.66
N VAL A 235 8.04 4.08 17.12
CA VAL A 235 8.84 2.85 17.18
C VAL A 235 10.11 3.12 17.98
N SER A 236 10.26 2.43 19.10
CA SER A 236 11.38 2.60 20.03
C SER A 236 12.24 1.32 20.07
N ARG A 237 13.46 1.40 19.51
CA ARG A 237 14.41 0.27 19.38
C ARG A 237 15.42 0.17 20.53
N SER A 238 15.62 1.25 21.28
CA SER A 238 16.61 1.34 22.38
C SER A 238 16.01 1.13 23.77
N HIS A 239 14.76 0.68 23.86
CA HIS A 239 14.09 0.44 25.14
C HIS A 239 14.65 -0.86 25.77
N PRO A 240 14.88 -0.93 27.10
CA PRO A 240 15.33 -2.17 27.76
C PRO A 240 14.44 -3.38 27.42
N ASP A 241 13.14 -3.15 27.26
CA ASP A 241 12.20 -4.20 26.86
C ASP A 241 12.44 -4.71 25.41
N ALA A 242 12.96 -3.88 24.49
CA ALA A 242 13.33 -4.28 23.12
C ALA A 242 14.62 -5.12 23.07
N ILE A 243 15.48 -4.97 24.08
CA ILE A 243 16.74 -5.72 24.20
C ILE A 243 16.47 -7.13 24.74
N SER A 244 15.44 -7.31 25.57
CA SER A 244 15.12 -8.58 26.25
C SER A 244 14.78 -9.73 25.28
N GLU A 245 14.28 -9.43 24.08
CA GLU A 245 13.93 -10.44 23.06
C GLU A 245 15.17 -11.18 22.52
N LYS A 246 16.37 -10.57 22.58
CA LYS A 246 17.62 -11.22 22.13
C LYS A 246 18.18 -12.25 23.11
N TRP A 247 17.80 -12.22 24.39
CA TRP A 247 18.48 -13.00 25.42
C TRP A 247 17.88 -14.39 25.67
N TYR A 248 16.61 -14.62 25.27
CA TYR A 248 15.95 -15.92 25.44
C TYR A 248 15.98 -16.81 24.19
N GLY A 249 16.71 -16.42 23.14
CA GLY A 249 16.81 -17.17 21.88
C GLY A 249 17.99 -18.13 21.75
N GLY A 250 18.77 -18.35 22.81
CA GLY A 250 19.94 -19.22 22.73
C GLY A 250 20.28 -19.86 24.06
N GLU A 251 19.80 -21.09 24.26
CA GLU A 251 20.63 -22.27 24.54
C GLU A 251 19.79 -23.54 24.31
N PRO A 252 20.27 -24.53 23.54
CA PRO A 252 19.78 -25.90 23.64
C PRO A 252 20.55 -26.65 24.73
N ARG A 253 19.81 -27.27 25.66
CA ARG A 253 20.21 -28.51 26.32
C ARG A 253 19.01 -29.44 26.45
#